data_AF-A0A1W1EK08-F1
#
_entry.id   AF-A0A1W1EK08-F1
#
_cell.length_a   1.000
_cell.length_b   1.000
_cell.length_c   1.000
_cell.angle_alpha   90.00
_cell.angle_beta   90.00
_cell.angle_gamma   90.00
#
_symmetry.space_group_name_H-M   'P 1'
#
loop_
_entity.id
_entity.type
_entity.pdbx_description
1 polymer ?
#
loop_
_entity_poly.entity_id
_entity_poly.type
_entity_poly.pdbx_seq_one_letter_code
_entity_poly.pdbx_strand_id
1 'polypeptide(L)'
;MKGIAIFLAIIVGGYFFVMKVVDESKSYEDNSVAENGHASYYRKKVENRDKKYHKEDSLGQTVINCAGLTLEDKKGIWLRSPLKEEMISKFPNFGLMKMFVEARIEDADLRKIVLKQVNNVQDKIATGVINNNNDAKYKLGLLE
;
A
#
# COMPACT_ATOMS: atom_id res chain seq x y z
N MET A 1 5.63 29.05 -52.16
CA MET A 1 4.53 28.19 -51.65
C MET A 1 5.06 26.89 -51.02
N LYS A 2 5.99 26.96 -50.04
CA LYS A 2 6.53 25.78 -49.33
C LYS A 2 6.42 25.85 -47.80
N GLY A 3 6.04 27.00 -47.23
CA GLY A 3 5.87 27.20 -45.79
C GLY A 3 4.47 26.85 -45.24
N ILE A 4 3.44 26.80 -46.09
CA ILE A 4 2.06 26.51 -45.65
C ILE A 4 1.89 25.01 -45.32
N ALA A 5 2.62 24.13 -46.02
CA ALA A 5 2.55 22.68 -45.78
C ALA A 5 3.09 22.27 -44.40
N ILE A 6 4.07 23.02 -43.86
CA ILE A 6 4.68 22.74 -42.54
C ILE A 6 3.71 23.14 -41.41
N PHE A 7 2.98 24.24 -41.56
CA PHE A 7 1.98 24.67 -40.57
C PHE A 7 0.80 23.70 -40.48
N LEU A 8 0.34 23.12 -41.58
CA LEU A 8 -0.75 22.13 -41.57
C LEU A 8 -0.35 20.82 -40.87
N ALA A 9 0.90 20.38 -41.00
CA ALA A 9 1.40 19.18 -40.32
C ALA A 9 1.46 19.36 -38.78
N ILE A 10 1.77 20.56 -38.30
CA ILE A 10 1.83 20.88 -36.87
C ILE A 10 0.42 20.93 -36.25
N ILE A 11 -0.57 21.45 -36.99
CA ILE A 11 -1.97 21.52 -36.51
C ILE A 11 -2.59 20.12 -36.42
N VAL A 12 -2.36 19.24 -37.41
CA VAL A 12 -2.87 17.86 -37.40
C VAL A 12 -2.16 17.00 -36.33
N GLY A 13 -0.84 17.17 -36.17
CA GLY A 13 -0.08 16.48 -35.12
C GLY A 13 -0.47 16.91 -33.70
N GLY A 14 -0.72 18.21 -33.48
CA GLY A 14 -1.20 18.74 -32.20
C GLY A 14 -2.58 18.22 -31.81
N TYR A 15 -3.51 18.10 -32.78
CA TYR A 15 -4.85 17.54 -32.53
C TYR A 15 -4.78 16.07 -32.07
N PHE A 16 -3.88 15.27 -32.65
CA PHE A 16 -3.66 13.88 -32.22
C PHE A 16 -2.99 13.77 -30.84
N PHE A 17 -2.10 14.69 -30.49
CA PHE A 17 -1.43 14.69 -29.20
C PHE A 17 -2.41 15.05 -28.05
N VAL A 18 -3.29 16.03 -28.24
CA VAL A 18 -4.31 16.38 -27.24
C VAL A 18 -5.35 15.26 -27.08
N MET A 19 -5.77 14.60 -28.17
CA MET A 19 -6.65 13.41 -28.10
C MET A 19 -5.99 12.26 -27.33
N LYS A 20 -4.70 11.98 -27.55
CA LYS A 20 -3.95 10.96 -26.79
C LYS A 20 -3.85 11.26 -25.29
N VAL A 21 -3.64 12.53 -24.93
CA VAL A 21 -3.60 12.97 -23.52
C VAL A 21 -4.99 12.93 -22.88
N VAL A 22 -6.06 13.16 -23.65
CA VAL A 22 -7.45 13.11 -23.17
C VAL A 22 -7.99 11.67 -23.10
N ASP A 23 -7.60 10.76 -23.99
CA ASP A 23 -7.99 9.34 -23.93
C ASP A 23 -7.36 8.62 -22.73
N GLU A 24 -6.18 9.04 -22.28
CA GLU A 24 -5.57 8.52 -21.04
C GLU A 24 -6.27 9.09 -19.77
N SER A 25 -7.20 10.03 -19.92
CA SER A 25 -7.94 10.65 -18.81
C SER A 25 -9.35 10.11 -18.57
N LYS A 26 -9.79 9.04 -19.24
CA LYS A 26 -11.14 8.48 -19.04
C LYS A 26 -11.16 6.97 -18.91
N SER A 27 -10.89 6.50 -17.69
CA SER A 27 -11.62 5.38 -17.11
C SER A 27 -12.47 5.93 -15.98
N TYR A 28 -13.76 6.12 -16.29
CA TYR A 28 -14.82 6.41 -15.33
C TYR A 28 -15.18 5.10 -14.62
N GLU A 29 -15.22 5.10 -13.29
CA GLU A 29 -16.40 4.66 -12.54
C GLU A 29 -16.33 5.05 -11.05
N ASP A 30 -17.37 5.80 -10.70
CA ASP A 30 -18.07 5.91 -9.43
C ASP A 30 -17.59 6.85 -8.30
N ASN A 31 -18.56 7.70 -7.93
CA ASN A 31 -18.52 8.75 -6.94
C ASN A 31 -18.74 8.17 -5.54
N SER A 32 -17.68 8.03 -4.77
CA SER A 32 -17.77 8.32 -3.34
C SER A 32 -16.43 8.83 -2.85
N VAL A 33 -16.43 10.13 -2.54
CA VAL A 33 -15.63 10.85 -1.55
C VAL A 33 -14.37 10.11 -1.06
N ALA A 34 -13.21 10.57 -1.50
CA ALA A 34 -12.02 10.52 -0.68
C ALA A 34 -11.15 11.75 -0.97
N GLU A 35 -11.50 12.85 -0.32
CA GLU A 35 -10.72 14.09 -0.20
C GLU A 35 -9.40 13.87 0.59
N ASN A 36 -8.96 12.62 0.72
CA ASN A 36 -7.87 12.17 1.57
C ASN A 36 -6.85 11.42 0.70
N GLY A 37 -5.75 12.09 0.33
CA GLY A 37 -4.68 11.51 -0.48
C GLY A 37 -4.07 10.20 0.06
N HIS A 38 -4.28 9.91 1.34
CA HIS A 38 -3.80 8.68 1.98
C HIS A 38 -4.56 7.43 1.50
N ALA A 39 -5.90 7.45 1.47
CA ALA A 39 -6.68 6.28 1.05
C ALA A 39 -6.50 5.95 -0.44
N SER A 40 -6.39 6.98 -1.28
CA SER A 40 -6.15 6.82 -2.72
C SER A 40 -4.78 6.21 -3.04
N TYR A 41 -3.76 6.48 -2.21
CA TYR A 41 -2.44 5.86 -2.32
C TYR A 41 -2.51 4.34 -2.13
N TYR A 42 -3.21 3.88 -1.09
CA TYR A 42 -3.38 2.45 -0.83
C TYR A 42 -4.10 1.75 -1.97
N ARG A 43 -5.21 2.33 -2.44
CA ARG A 43 -6.02 1.76 -3.53
C ARG A 43 -5.24 1.57 -4.82
N LYS A 44 -4.24 2.42 -5.09
CA LYS A 44 -3.34 2.31 -6.25
C LYS A 44 -2.22 1.29 -6.05
N LYS A 45 -1.70 1.12 -4.83
CA LYS A 45 -0.57 0.23 -4.53
C LYS A 45 -0.95 -1.20 -4.17
N VAL A 46 -2.17 -1.43 -3.70
CA VAL A 46 -2.65 -2.79 -3.42
C VAL A 46 -2.85 -3.54 -4.74
N GLU A 47 -2.29 -4.75 -4.83
CA GLU A 47 -2.50 -5.63 -5.98
C GLU A 47 -4.00 -5.84 -6.24
N ASN A 48 -4.42 -5.86 -7.51
CA ASN A 48 -5.85 -5.94 -7.86
C ASN A 48 -6.57 -7.12 -7.19
N ARG A 49 -5.90 -8.28 -7.03
CA ARG A 49 -6.44 -9.47 -6.37
C ARG A 49 -6.68 -9.31 -4.87
N ASP A 50 -5.96 -8.38 -4.23
CA ASP A 50 -5.94 -8.19 -2.77
C ASP A 50 -6.80 -6.99 -2.34
N LYS A 51 -7.31 -6.19 -3.29
CA LYS A 51 -8.14 -4.99 -3.04
C LYS A 51 -9.36 -5.30 -2.17
N LYS A 52 -10.02 -6.43 -2.38
CA LYS A 52 -11.22 -6.82 -1.61
C LYS A 52 -10.95 -7.06 -0.12
N TYR A 53 -9.69 -7.23 0.28
CA TYR A 53 -9.29 -7.40 1.67
C TYR A 53 -8.79 -6.10 2.31
N HIS A 54 -8.74 -5.01 1.55
CA HIS A 54 -8.41 -3.67 2.02
C HIS A 54 -9.66 -2.81 1.94
N LYS A 55 -10.15 -2.35 3.09
CA LYS A 55 -11.32 -1.47 3.17
C LYS A 55 -10.99 -0.22 3.98
N GLU A 56 -11.89 0.76 3.97
CA GLU A 56 -11.76 1.93 4.83
C GLU A 56 -12.54 1.71 6.13
N ASP A 57 -11.96 2.11 7.25
CA ASP A 57 -12.66 2.16 8.54
C ASP A 57 -13.54 3.42 8.65
N SER A 58 -14.20 3.60 9.80
CA SER A 58 -15.06 4.77 10.07
C SER A 58 -14.31 6.10 10.11
N LEU A 59 -12.97 6.07 10.13
CA LEU A 59 -12.09 7.24 10.13
C LEU A 59 -11.45 7.46 8.74
N GLY A 60 -11.86 6.71 7.72
CA GLY A 60 -11.31 6.80 6.35
C GLY A 60 -9.91 6.20 6.22
N GLN A 61 -9.48 5.37 7.16
CA GLN A 61 -8.18 4.74 7.16
C GLN A 61 -8.26 3.36 6.48
N THR A 62 -7.33 3.03 5.58
CA THR A 62 -7.26 1.71 4.96
C THR A 62 -6.86 0.59 5.93
N VAL A 63 -7.75 -0.34 6.24
CA VAL A 63 -7.51 -1.49 7.12
C VAL A 63 -7.53 -2.80 6.33
N ILE A 64 -6.85 -3.83 6.84
CA ILE A 64 -6.91 -5.19 6.31
C ILE A 64 -7.95 -6.01 7.06
N ASN A 65 -8.83 -6.65 6.30
CA ASN A 65 -9.74 -7.67 6.78
C ASN A 65 -9.74 -8.85 5.81
N CYS A 66 -9.22 -9.99 6.27
CA CYS A 66 -9.04 -11.22 5.49
C CYS A 66 -9.90 -12.36 6.03
N ALA A 67 -11.08 -12.05 6.57
CA ALA A 67 -11.98 -13.05 7.13
C ALA A 67 -12.32 -14.14 6.09
N GLY A 68 -12.36 -15.39 6.55
CA GLY A 68 -12.65 -16.55 5.70
C GLY A 68 -11.47 -17.09 4.89
N LEU A 69 -10.28 -16.49 4.98
CA LEU A 69 -9.07 -17.01 4.32
C LEU A 69 -8.27 -17.93 5.23
N THR A 70 -7.43 -18.77 4.61
CA THR A 70 -6.42 -19.54 5.32
C THR A 70 -5.36 -18.61 5.91
N LEU A 71 -4.66 -19.07 6.95
CA LEU A 71 -3.59 -18.27 7.57
C LEU A 71 -2.45 -17.94 6.58
N GLU A 72 -2.15 -18.86 5.68
CA GLU A 72 -1.12 -18.68 4.65
C GLU A 72 -1.50 -17.57 3.67
N ASP A 73 -2.77 -17.55 3.22
CA ASP A 73 -3.28 -16.49 2.36
C ASP A 73 -3.24 -15.12 3.06
N LYS A 74 -3.64 -15.08 4.34
CA LYS A 74 -3.58 -13.87 5.18
C LYS A 74 -2.15 -13.32 5.24
N LYS A 75 -1.16 -14.19 5.52
CA LYS A 75 0.27 -13.84 5.52
C LYS A 75 0.69 -13.31 4.14
N GLY A 76 0.30 -13.98 3.06
CA GLY A 76 0.61 -13.58 1.69
C GLY A 76 0.10 -12.17 1.36
N ILE A 77 -1.15 -11.86 1.71
CA ILE A 77 -1.75 -10.54 1.50
C ILE A 77 -0.99 -9.47 2.29
N TRP A 78 -0.66 -9.74 3.56
CA TRP A 78 0.15 -8.82 4.36
C TRP A 78 1.52 -8.54 3.74
N LEU A 79 2.22 -9.60 3.29
CA LEU A 79 3.57 -9.48 2.74
C LEU A 79 3.61 -8.59 1.49
N ARG A 80 2.52 -8.54 0.72
CA ARG A 80 2.36 -7.68 -0.46
C ARG A 80 1.68 -6.35 -0.17
N SER A 81 1.17 -6.15 1.05
CA SER A 81 0.43 -4.96 1.40
C SER A 81 1.36 -3.75 1.60
N PRO A 82 1.00 -2.57 1.06
CA PRO A 82 1.65 -1.31 1.44
C PRO A 82 1.53 -0.97 2.94
N LEU A 83 0.57 -1.54 3.68
CA LEU A 83 0.47 -1.35 5.13
C LEU A 83 1.64 -1.98 5.88
N LYS A 84 2.26 -3.04 5.34
CA LYS A 84 3.51 -3.60 5.88
C LYS A 84 4.64 -2.58 5.80
N GLU A 85 4.79 -1.92 4.65
CA GLU A 85 5.80 -0.87 4.48
C GLU A 85 5.55 0.30 5.43
N GLU A 86 4.28 0.70 5.59
CA GLU A 86 3.92 1.77 6.52
C GLU A 86 4.21 1.38 7.98
N MET A 87 3.94 0.14 8.38
CA MET A 87 4.32 -0.36 9.71
C MET A 87 5.84 -0.30 9.91
N ILE A 88 6.63 -0.81 8.95
CA ILE A 88 8.11 -0.83 9.03
C ILE A 88 8.66 0.61 9.05
N SER A 89 7.98 1.57 8.42
CA SER A 89 8.38 2.98 8.47
C SER A 89 8.35 3.59 9.87
N LYS A 90 7.61 2.99 10.82
CA LYS A 90 7.58 3.44 12.22
C LYS A 90 8.78 2.94 13.06
N PHE A 91 9.59 2.02 12.53
CA PHE A 91 10.82 1.57 13.19
C PHE A 91 11.79 2.75 13.40
N PRO A 92 12.47 2.87 14.56
CA PRO A 92 12.60 1.87 15.64
C PRO A 92 11.54 1.98 16.76
N ASN A 93 10.46 2.73 16.55
CA ASN A 93 9.43 2.90 17.59
C ASN A 93 8.47 1.71 17.60
N PHE A 94 8.81 0.68 18.38
CA PHE A 94 7.99 -0.53 18.55
C PHE A 94 6.60 -0.26 19.14
N GLY A 95 6.44 0.77 19.97
CA GLY A 95 5.14 1.18 20.48
C GLY A 95 4.21 1.64 19.35
N LEU A 96 4.70 2.52 18.48
CA LEU A 96 3.95 2.98 17.30
C LEU A 96 3.68 1.85 16.31
N MET A 97 4.61 0.91 16.14
CA MET A 97 4.39 -0.27 15.29
C MET A 97 3.25 -1.14 15.82
N LYS A 98 3.21 -1.41 17.14
CA LYS A 98 2.13 -2.21 17.75
C LYS A 98 0.79 -1.49 17.64
N MET A 99 0.74 -0.20 17.95
CA MET A 99 -0.47 0.62 17.77
C MET A 99 -0.95 0.62 16.31
N PHE A 100 -0.03 0.72 15.35
CA PHE A 100 -0.37 0.62 13.93
C PHE A 100 -0.99 -0.74 13.59
N VAL A 101 -0.39 -1.83 14.04
CA VAL A 101 -0.90 -3.19 13.79
C VAL A 101 -2.28 -3.39 14.40
N GLU A 102 -2.51 -2.91 15.62
CA GLU A 102 -3.81 -2.96 16.30
C GLU A 102 -4.89 -2.17 15.55
N ALA A 103 -4.55 -0.98 15.05
CA ALA A 103 -5.51 -0.12 14.35
C ALA A 103 -5.77 -0.55 12.90
N ARG A 104 -4.80 -1.17 12.22
CA ARG A 104 -4.82 -1.32 10.75
C ARG A 104 -5.06 -2.76 10.29
N ILE A 105 -5.06 -3.72 11.22
CA ILE A 105 -5.37 -5.12 10.94
C ILE A 105 -6.57 -5.54 11.78
N GLU A 106 -7.75 -5.64 11.16
CA GLU A 106 -8.97 -6.08 11.84
C GLU A 106 -8.99 -7.60 12.08
N ASP A 107 -8.38 -8.37 11.17
CA ASP A 107 -8.30 -9.83 11.26
C ASP A 107 -7.44 -10.26 12.46
N ALA A 108 -8.04 -10.93 13.44
CA ALA A 108 -7.40 -11.26 14.70
C ALA A 108 -6.21 -12.23 14.56
N ASP A 109 -6.29 -13.21 13.67
CA ASP A 109 -5.23 -14.20 13.47
C ASP A 109 -4.00 -13.54 12.84
N LEU A 110 -4.23 -12.75 11.78
CA LEU A 110 -3.16 -12.00 11.13
C LEU A 110 -2.54 -11.00 12.10
N ARG A 111 -3.37 -10.25 12.83
CA ARG A 111 -2.91 -9.28 13.84
C ARG A 111 -2.00 -9.93 14.87
N LYS A 112 -2.41 -11.08 15.43
CA LYS A 112 -1.61 -11.84 16.39
C LYS A 112 -0.24 -12.22 15.84
N ILE A 113 -0.16 -12.66 14.59
CA ILE A 113 1.10 -13.07 13.96
C ILE A 113 2.01 -11.88 13.69
N VAL A 114 1.47 -10.79 13.17
CA VAL A 114 2.26 -9.57 12.90
C VAL A 114 2.79 -8.99 14.22
N LEU A 115 1.97 -8.93 15.28
CA LEU A 115 2.42 -8.50 16.61
C LEU A 115 3.49 -9.42 17.19
N LYS A 116 3.35 -10.74 17.02
CA LYS A 116 4.36 -11.71 17.44
C LYS A 116 5.70 -11.43 16.75
N GLN A 117 5.69 -11.10 15.46
CA GLN A 117 6.91 -10.74 14.74
C GLN A 117 7.54 -9.44 15.25
N VAL A 118 6.72 -8.41 15.48
CA VAL A 118 7.19 -7.12 16.05
C VAL A 118 7.84 -7.34 17.41
N ASN A 119 7.22 -8.14 18.29
CA ASN A 119 7.78 -8.50 19.60
C ASN A 119 9.08 -9.31 19.46
N ASN A 120 9.10 -10.31 18.58
CA ASN A 120 10.29 -11.14 18.36
C ASN A 120 11.51 -10.30 17.92
N VAL A 121 11.31 -9.36 17.00
CA VAL A 121 12.39 -8.45 16.57
C VAL A 121 12.77 -7.51 17.71
N GLN A 122 11.82 -6.97 18.47
CA GLN A 122 12.10 -6.13 19.63
C GLN A 122 12.99 -6.86 20.65
N ASP A 123 12.64 -8.10 21.00
CA ASP A 123 13.37 -8.92 21.97
C ASP A 123 14.77 -9.25 21.46
N LYS A 124 14.91 -9.58 20.17
CA LYS A 124 16.21 -9.83 19.54
C LYS A 124 17.12 -8.60 19.49
N ILE A 125 16.57 -7.40 19.36
CA ILE A 125 17.35 -6.17 19.50
C ILE A 125 17.75 -5.94 20.96
N ALA A 126 16.81 -6.12 21.91
CA ALA A 126 17.06 -5.94 23.33
C ALA A 126 18.13 -6.89 23.87
N THR A 127 18.20 -8.11 23.33
CA THR A 127 19.21 -9.13 23.67
C THR A 127 20.51 -9.00 22.87
N GLY A 128 20.61 -8.05 21.94
CA GLY A 128 21.79 -7.84 21.10
C GLY A 128 21.98 -8.86 19.97
N VAL A 129 21.01 -9.77 19.76
CA VAL A 129 21.01 -10.74 18.64
C VAL A 129 20.89 -10.03 17.29
N ILE A 130 20.08 -8.97 17.22
CA ILE A 130 20.02 -8.07 16.07
C ILE A 130 20.69 -6.75 16.48
N ASN A 131 21.79 -6.41 15.81
CA ASN A 131 22.58 -5.20 16.08
C ASN A 131 22.58 -4.20 14.91
N ASN A 132 21.90 -4.53 13.80
CA ASN A 132 21.82 -3.70 12.60
C ASN A 132 20.37 -3.34 12.27
N ASN A 133 20.11 -2.06 12.07
CA ASN A 133 18.80 -1.52 11.70
C ASN A 133 18.25 -2.11 10.39
N ASN A 134 19.10 -2.38 9.39
CA ASN A 134 18.67 -2.97 8.13
C ASN A 134 18.23 -4.44 8.32
N ASP A 135 18.94 -5.20 9.15
CA ASP A 135 18.55 -6.57 9.50
C ASP A 135 17.24 -6.59 10.30
N ALA A 136 17.07 -5.65 11.24
CA ALA A 136 15.82 -5.48 11.96
C ALA A 136 14.64 -5.20 11.02
N LYS A 137 14.78 -4.23 10.10
CA LYS A 137 13.73 -3.89 9.12
C LYS A 137 13.44 -5.05 8.17
N TYR A 138 14.46 -5.79 7.73
CA TYR A 138 14.29 -6.98 6.92
C TYR A 138 13.47 -8.03 7.67
N LYS A 139 13.87 -8.37 8.91
CA LYS A 139 13.15 -9.34 9.75
C LYS A 139 11.73 -8.91 10.07
N LEU A 140 11.45 -7.63 10.28
CA LEU A 140 10.09 -7.11 10.46
C LEU A 140 9.19 -7.33 9.24
N GLY A 141 9.79 -7.38 8.04
CA GLY A 141 9.08 -7.68 6.80
C GLY A 141 8.83 -9.17 6.56
N LEU A 142 9.35 -10.05 7.41
CA LEU A 142 9.12 -11.50 7.33
C LEU A 142 7.93 -11.90 8.20
N LEU A 143 7.18 -12.93 7.78
CA LEU A 143 6.15 -13.58 8.59
C LEU A 143 6.41 -15.08 8.68
N GLU A 144 7.40 -15.45 9.48
CA GLU A 144 7.75 -16.85 9.80
C GLU A 144 6.69 -17.48 10.73
#